data_AF-A0A2V8L0P7-F1
#
_entry.id   AF-A0A2V8L0P7-F1
#
_cell.length_a   1.000
_cell.length_b   1.000
_cell.length_c   1.000
_cell.angle_alpha   90.00
_cell.angle_beta   90.00
_cell.angle_gamma   90.00
#
_symmetry.space_group_name_H-M   'P 1'
#
loop_
_entity.id
_entity.type
_entity.pdbx_description
1 polymer ?
#
loop_
_entity_poly.entity_id
_entity_poly.type
_entity_poly.pdbx_seq_one_letter_code
_entity_poly.pdbx_strand_id
1 'polypeptide(L)'
;MAGKISQFLCADHARLDDVLRRATADVTRIDHTAYAEFREGLLRHIGMEEKILFPAARSARSGKRIRATAKLSLDHGVLVALVVLTPTHSIIAAIRAILDRHNPLEEGAGGIIREMRASIGC
;
A
#
# COMPACT_ATOMS: atom_id res chain seq x y z
N MET A 1 7.58 17.22 -7.85
CA MET A 1 8.00 16.28 -6.78
C MET A 1 6.94 15.19 -6.54
N ALA A 2 5.66 15.55 -6.42
CA ALA A 2 4.50 14.64 -6.35
C ALA A 2 4.47 13.51 -7.41
N GLY A 3 4.83 13.80 -8.66
CA GLY A 3 4.88 12.77 -9.72
C GLY A 3 5.89 11.65 -9.43
N LYS A 4 7.07 11.98 -8.90
CA LYS A 4 8.14 11.01 -8.60
C LYS A 4 7.77 10.09 -7.44
N ILE A 5 7.14 10.62 -6.38
CA ILE A 5 6.69 9.79 -5.25
C ILE A 5 5.54 8.86 -5.66
N SER A 6 4.61 9.33 -6.49
CA SER A 6 3.54 8.46 -6.99
C SER A 6 4.06 7.30 -7.85
N GLN A 7 5.03 7.56 -8.74
CA GLN A 7 5.66 6.50 -9.53
C GLN A 7 6.43 5.51 -8.65
N PHE A 8 7.12 6.01 -7.63
CA PHE A 8 7.82 5.17 -6.67
C PHE A 8 6.85 4.25 -5.92
N LEU A 9 5.72 4.77 -5.42
CA LEU A 9 4.73 3.97 -4.70
C LEU A 9 4.09 2.90 -5.59
N CYS A 10 3.71 3.23 -6.84
CA CYS A 10 3.19 2.24 -7.78
C CYS A 10 4.22 1.14 -8.11
N ALA A 11 5.48 1.51 -8.30
CA ALA A 11 6.54 0.54 -8.51
C ALA A 11 6.77 -0.34 -7.27
N ASP A 12 6.61 0.24 -6.08
CA ASP A 12 6.76 -0.47 -4.82
C ASP A 12 5.63 -1.49 -4.58
N HIS A 13 4.40 -1.22 -5.04
CA HIS A 13 3.33 -2.23 -5.07
C HIS A 13 3.72 -3.47 -5.87
N ALA A 14 4.23 -3.29 -7.10
CA ALA A 14 4.67 -4.40 -7.94
C ALA A 14 5.83 -5.18 -7.29
N ARG A 15 6.77 -4.47 -6.66
CA ARG A 15 7.87 -5.09 -5.90
C ARG A 15 7.34 -5.92 -4.72
N LEU A 16 6.41 -5.38 -3.93
CA LEU A 16 5.83 -6.05 -2.77
C LEU A 16 5.04 -7.30 -3.18
N ASP A 17 4.29 -7.24 -4.28
CA ASP A 17 3.58 -8.41 -4.81
C ASP A 17 4.54 -9.52 -5.22
N ASP A 18 5.64 -9.20 -5.93
CA ASP A 18 6.65 -10.20 -6.28
C ASP A 18 7.30 -10.84 -5.04
N VAL A 19 7.63 -10.04 -4.02
CA VAL A 19 8.20 -10.55 -2.77
C VAL A 19 7.21 -11.49 -2.06
N LEU A 20 5.93 -11.12 -1.99
CA LEU A 20 4.91 -11.96 -1.36
C LEU A 20 4.64 -13.25 -2.14
N ARG A 21 4.69 -13.17 -3.48
CA ARG A 21 4.61 -14.33 -4.37
C ARG A 21 5.80 -15.27 -4.15
N ARG A 22 7.03 -14.75 -4.03
CA ARG A 22 8.21 -15.55 -3.67
C ARG A 22 8.04 -16.22 -2.30
N ALA A 23 7.53 -15.48 -1.31
CA ALA A 23 7.30 -15.99 0.04
C ALA A 23 6.29 -17.15 0.09
N THR A 24 5.43 -17.28 -0.93
CA THR A 24 4.34 -18.26 -1.01
C THR A 24 4.41 -19.14 -2.26
N ALA A 25 5.59 -19.26 -2.88
CA ALA A 25 5.77 -20.07 -4.09
C ALA A 25 5.56 -21.58 -3.83
N ASP A 26 5.85 -22.03 -2.61
CA ASP A 26 5.57 -23.38 -2.14
C ASP A 26 4.22 -23.38 -1.38
N VAL A 27 3.31 -24.28 -1.78
CA VAL A 27 1.97 -24.38 -1.19
C VAL A 27 1.99 -24.97 0.24
N THR A 28 3.08 -25.65 0.61
CA THR A 28 3.23 -26.31 1.91
C THR A 28 4.12 -25.55 2.87
N ARG A 29 4.89 -24.56 2.38
CA ARG A 29 5.89 -23.84 3.16
C ARG A 29 5.93 -22.37 2.81
N ILE A 30 6.02 -21.54 3.84
CA ILE A 30 6.25 -20.11 3.71
C ILE A 30 7.74 -19.84 3.84
N ASP A 31 8.33 -19.13 2.88
CA ASP A 31 9.68 -18.60 3.03
C ASP A 31 9.64 -17.41 3.99
N HIS A 32 10.10 -17.64 5.22
CA HIS A 32 10.11 -16.64 6.28
C HIS A 32 11.05 -15.47 6.02
N THR A 33 12.13 -15.66 5.23
CA THR A 33 13.05 -14.59 4.88
C THR A 33 12.39 -13.65 3.88
N ALA A 34 11.79 -14.20 2.82
CA ALA A 34 11.02 -13.42 1.85
C ALA A 34 9.80 -12.74 2.51
N TYR A 35 9.11 -13.44 3.44
CA TYR A 35 8.01 -12.81 4.18
C TYR A 35 8.48 -11.67 5.07
N ALA A 36 9.64 -11.78 5.71
CA ALA A 36 10.22 -10.69 6.50
C ALA A 36 10.56 -9.47 5.63
N GLU A 37 11.11 -9.69 4.42
CA GLU A 37 11.35 -8.66 3.41
C GLU A 37 10.05 -7.96 3.00
N PHE A 38 8.99 -8.74 2.71
CA PHE A 38 7.66 -8.20 2.40
C PHE A 38 7.11 -7.36 3.54
N ARG A 39 7.15 -7.87 4.78
CA ARG A 39 6.65 -7.17 5.96
C ARG A 39 7.34 -5.84 6.17
N GLU A 40 8.68 -5.81 6.14
CA GLU A 40 9.44 -4.57 6.30
C GLU A 40 9.10 -3.57 5.19
N GLY A 41 9.05 -4.07 3.94
CA GLY A 41 8.68 -3.27 2.78
C GLY A 41 7.30 -2.65 2.91
N LEU A 42 6.28 -3.43 3.26
CA LEU A 42 4.91 -2.97 3.39
C LEU A 42 4.74 -1.95 4.53
N LEU A 43 5.39 -2.18 5.69
CA LEU A 43 5.34 -1.22 6.80
C LEU A 43 5.98 0.12 6.43
N ARG A 44 7.08 0.08 5.67
CA ARG A 44 7.70 1.29 5.13
C ARG A 44 6.79 1.98 4.13
N HIS A 45 6.16 1.23 3.22
CA HIS A 45 5.21 1.71 2.23
C HIS A 45 4.06 2.49 2.88
N ILE A 46 3.34 1.83 3.80
CA ILE A 46 2.25 2.44 4.59
C ILE A 46 2.74 3.70 5.32
N GLY A 47 3.95 3.66 5.88
CA GLY A 47 4.56 4.80 6.55
C GLY A 47 4.77 6.00 5.61
N MET A 48 5.17 5.76 4.35
CA MET A 48 5.32 6.83 3.35
C MET A 48 3.97 7.41 2.94
N GLU A 49 2.95 6.58 2.73
CA GLU A 49 1.63 7.07 2.37
C GLU A 49 1.02 7.95 3.47
N GLU A 50 0.99 7.45 4.71
CA GLU A 50 0.36 8.14 5.85
C GLU A 50 1.08 9.43 6.25
N LYS A 51 2.42 9.42 6.19
CA LYS A 51 3.23 10.55 6.69
C LYS A 51 3.62 11.53 5.60
N ILE A 52 3.57 11.14 4.33
CA ILE A 52 4.05 11.97 3.21
C ILE A 52 2.96 12.16 2.16
N LEU A 53 2.43 11.08 1.58
CA LEU A 53 1.48 11.19 0.47
C LEU A 53 0.16 11.84 0.90
N PHE A 54 -0.51 11.30 1.92
CA PHE A 54 -1.81 11.80 2.36
C PHE A 54 -1.74 13.25 2.86
N PRO A 55 -0.74 13.67 3.65
CA PRO A 55 -0.55 15.07 3.98
C PRO A 55 -0.34 15.96 2.75
N ALA A 56 0.50 15.55 1.79
CA ALA A 56 0.72 16.31 0.56
C ALA A 56 -0.56 16.44 -0.27
N ALA A 57 -1.34 15.36 -0.38
CA ALA A 57 -2.60 15.34 -1.10
C ALA A 57 -3.67 16.25 -0.44
N ARG A 58 -3.73 16.28 0.90
CA ARG A 58 -4.60 17.22 1.63
C ARG A 58 -4.17 18.67 1.42
N SER A 59 -2.87 18.96 1.48
CA SER A 59 -2.34 20.31 1.25
C SER A 59 -2.65 20.81 -0.16
N ALA A 60 -2.52 19.96 -1.18
CA ALA A 60 -2.89 20.28 -2.56
C ALA A 60 -4.40 20.60 -2.73
N ARG A 61 -5.24 20.13 -1.81
CA ARG A 61 -6.70 20.39 -1.80
C ARG A 61 -7.12 21.45 -0.77
N SER A 62 -6.21 22.34 -0.39
CA SER A 62 -6.47 23.39 0.62
C SER A 62 -7.03 22.83 1.93
N GLY A 63 -6.55 21.65 2.34
CA GLY A 63 -6.96 20.99 3.57
C GLY A 63 -8.25 20.16 3.46
N LYS A 64 -8.93 20.11 2.31
CA LYS A 64 -10.13 19.28 2.13
C LYS A 64 -9.77 17.79 2.23
N ARG A 65 -10.56 17.03 3.00
CA ARG A 65 -10.38 15.58 3.15
C ARG A 65 -10.63 14.87 1.83
N ILE A 66 -9.79 13.91 1.51
CA ILE A 66 -9.97 12.99 0.38
C ILE A 66 -10.73 11.79 0.93
N ARG A 67 -11.90 11.48 0.37
CA ARG A 67 -12.76 10.42 0.92
C ARG A 67 -12.06 9.06 0.96
N ALA A 68 -11.22 8.78 -0.04
CA ALA A 68 -10.46 7.54 -0.14
C ALA A 68 -9.44 7.37 1.00
N THR A 69 -8.81 8.44 1.52
CA THR A 69 -7.77 8.29 2.56
C THR A 69 -8.31 7.66 3.84
N ALA A 70 -9.58 7.90 4.19
CA ALA A 70 -10.17 7.29 5.37
C ALA A 70 -10.30 5.76 5.25
N LYS A 71 -10.63 5.26 4.05
CA LYS A 71 -10.69 3.82 3.80
C LYS A 71 -9.28 3.21 3.76
N LEU A 72 -8.33 3.87 3.11
CA LEU A 72 -6.94 3.41 3.03
C LEU A 72 -6.30 3.34 4.43
N SER A 73 -6.50 4.36 5.29
CA SER A 73 -6.00 4.32 6.67
C SER A 73 -6.61 3.19 7.51
N LEU A 74 -7.88 2.82 7.27
CA LEU A 74 -8.47 1.63 7.90
C LEU A 74 -7.80 0.36 7.39
N ASP A 75 -7.56 0.24 6.09
CA ASP A 75 -6.86 -0.90 5.50
C ASP A 75 -5.43 -1.01 6.05
N HIS A 76 -4.72 0.11 6.19
CA HIS A 76 -3.39 0.16 6.81
C HIS A 76 -3.39 -0.39 8.22
N GLY A 77 -4.37 0.01 9.05
CA GLY A 77 -4.49 -0.52 10.41
C GLY A 77 -4.65 -2.04 10.43
N VAL A 78 -5.47 -2.59 9.53
CA VAL A 78 -5.66 -4.04 9.42
C VAL A 78 -4.40 -4.73 8.89
N LEU A 79 -3.76 -4.18 7.85
CA LEU A 79 -2.53 -4.73 7.28
C LEU A 79 -1.40 -4.77 8.32
N VAL A 80 -1.20 -3.67 9.07
CA VAL A 80 -0.23 -3.60 10.17
C VAL A 80 -0.52 -4.68 11.22
N ALA A 81 -1.79 -4.87 11.59
CA ALA A 81 -2.18 -5.88 12.56
C ALA A 81 -1.94 -7.32 12.07
N LEU A 82 -2.10 -7.58 10.77
CA LEU A 82 -1.88 -8.91 10.20
C LEU A 82 -0.40 -9.25 10.03
N VAL A 83 0.43 -8.30 9.60
CA VAL A 83 1.84 -8.58 9.29
C VAL A 83 2.73 -8.80 10.52
N VAL A 84 2.27 -8.41 11.72
CA VAL A 84 2.98 -8.71 12.97
C VAL A 84 2.76 -10.14 13.48
N LEU A 85 1.74 -10.84 12.97
CA LEU A 85 1.46 -12.23 13.33
C LEU A 85 2.47 -13.17 12.66
N THR A 86 2.66 -14.36 13.26
CA THR A 86 3.36 -15.46 12.59
C THR A 86 2.62 -15.79 11.29
N PRO A 87 3.29 -15.80 10.12
CA PRO A 87 2.61 -15.97 8.85
C PRO A 87 1.99 -17.37 8.73
N THR A 88 0.75 -17.40 8.30
CA THR A 88 0.06 -18.60 7.82
C THR A 88 -0.47 -18.33 6.42
N HIS A 89 -0.76 -19.37 5.65
CA HIS A 89 -1.36 -19.19 4.32
C HIS A 89 -2.71 -18.45 4.38
N SER A 90 -3.50 -18.64 5.45
CA SER A 90 -4.76 -17.90 5.64
C SER A 90 -4.54 -16.42 5.94
N ILE A 91 -3.55 -16.07 6.76
CA ILE A 91 -3.17 -14.67 7.01
C ILE A 91 -2.68 -14.01 5.72
N ILE A 92 -1.83 -14.70 4.95
CA ILE A 92 -1.33 -14.18 3.67
C ILE A 92 -2.46 -13.99 2.66
N ALA A 93 -3.41 -14.93 2.59
CA ALA A 93 -4.60 -14.79 1.75
C ALA A 93 -5.44 -13.57 2.15
N ALA A 94 -5.61 -13.33 3.46
CA ALA A 94 -6.30 -12.14 3.96
C ALA A 94 -5.56 -10.84 3.60
N ILE A 95 -4.23 -10.81 3.72
CA ILE A 95 -3.40 -9.67 3.30
C ILE A 95 -3.61 -9.40 1.80
N ARG A 96 -3.51 -10.42 0.94
CA ARG A 96 -3.73 -10.30 -0.51
C ARG A 96 -5.12 -9.73 -0.82
N ALA A 97 -6.17 -10.27 -0.20
CA ALA A 97 -7.54 -9.82 -0.42
C ALA A 97 -7.76 -8.35 -0.04
N ILE A 98 -7.03 -7.84 0.96
CA ILE A 98 -7.05 -6.41 1.31
C ILE A 98 -6.30 -5.61 0.24
N LEU A 99 -5.08 -6.02 -0.11
CA LEU A 99 -4.23 -5.34 -1.10
C LEU A 99 -4.90 -5.24 -2.48
N ASP A 100 -5.59 -6.30 -2.93
CA ASP A 100 -6.31 -6.33 -4.22
C ASP A 100 -7.40 -5.25 -4.32
N ARG A 101 -7.97 -4.84 -3.19
CA ARG A 101 -8.96 -3.75 -3.12
C ARG A 101 -8.32 -2.41 -2.78
N HIS A 102 -7.21 -2.44 -2.06
CA HIS A 102 -6.46 -1.28 -1.61
C HIS A 102 -5.76 -0.57 -2.78
N ASN A 103 -4.95 -1.30 -3.56
CA ASN A 103 -4.11 -0.72 -4.60
C ASN A 103 -4.93 0.04 -5.66
N PRO A 104 -6.10 -0.46 -6.14
CA PRO A 104 -6.93 0.30 -7.08
C PRO A 104 -7.54 1.58 -6.49
N LEU A 105 -7.76 1.65 -5.17
CA LEU A 105 -8.23 2.88 -4.51
C LEU A 105 -7.12 3.94 -4.42
N GLU A 106 -5.85 3.53 -4.41
CA GLU A 106 -4.72 4.45 -4.45
C GLU A 106 -4.39 4.89 -5.90
N GLU A 107 -4.35 3.93 -6.84
CA GLU A 107 -3.80 4.11 -8.19
C GLU A 107 -4.83 4.33 -9.30
N GLY A 108 -6.06 3.86 -9.11
CA GLY A 108 -7.04 3.69 -10.18
C GLY A 108 -7.55 4.99 -10.80
N ALA A 109 -8.48 4.85 -11.77
CA ALA A 109 -9.14 5.96 -12.45
C ALA A 109 -10.07 6.81 -11.54
N GLY A 110 -9.93 6.72 -10.23
CA GLY A 110 -10.49 7.62 -9.22
C GLY A 110 -9.62 7.67 -7.96
N GLY A 111 -8.39 7.17 -8.04
CA GLY A 111 -7.48 7.00 -6.93
C GLY A 111 -6.76 8.29 -6.54
N ILE A 112 -6.20 8.27 -5.33
CA ILE A 112 -5.53 9.42 -4.72
C ILE A 112 -4.43 9.98 -5.61
N ILE A 113 -3.63 9.11 -6.22
CA ILE A 113 -2.50 9.52 -7.06
C ILE A 113 -2.95 10.42 -8.21
N ARG A 114 -4.07 10.09 -8.85
CA ARG A 114 -4.59 10.87 -9.98
C ARG A 114 -5.25 12.16 -9.52
N GLU A 115 -6.05 12.12 -8.44
CA GLU A 115 -6.60 13.34 -7.83
C GLU A 115 -5.51 14.34 -7.45
N MET A 116 -4.37 13.83 -6.97
CA MET A 116 -3.21 14.63 -6.62
C MET A 116 -2.59 15.29 -7.87
N ARG A 117 -2.35 14.54 -8.96
CA ARG A 117 -1.83 15.13 -10.22
C ARG A 117 -2.74 16.22 -10.78
N ALA A 118 -4.05 15.99 -10.81
CA ALA A 118 -5.03 16.97 -11.29
C ALA A 118 -5.06 18.26 -10.45
N SER A 119 -4.82 18.17 -9.14
CA SER A 119 -4.83 19.31 -8.22
C SER A 119 -3.55 20.16 -8.29
N ILE A 120 -2.46 19.63 -8.85
CA ILE A 120 -1.15 20.30 -8.94
C ILE A 120 -0.93 20.92 -10.33
N GLY A 121 -1.90 20.81 -11.26
CA GLY A 121 -1.83 21.43 -12.58
C GLY A 121 -0.67 20.92 -13.44
N CYS A 122 -0.47 19.59 -13.48
CA CYS A 122 0.51 18.93 -14.35
C CYS A 122 -0.17 17.90 -15.25
#